data_AF-A0A9E3T548-F1
#
_entry.id   AF-A0A9E3T548-F1
#
_cell.length_a   1.000
_cell.length_b   1.000
_cell.length_c   1.000
_cell.angle_alpha   90.00
_cell.angle_beta   90.00
_cell.angle_gamma   90.00
#
_symmetry.space_group_name_H-M   'P 1'
#
loop_
_entity.id
_entity.type
_entity.pdbx_description
1 polymer ?
#
loop_
_entity_poly.entity_id
_entity_poly.type
_entity_poly.pdbx_seq_one_letter_code
_entity_poly.pdbx_strand_id
1 'polypeptide(L)'
;MTTSDNQTPRNRKRTQQILTAILWLMTVALGALAISALIRGIDAQVLAYIFKRMQTQEMGPMTASTLSRAVNLATILIAGLLWIGGVVFAGIGYHSKRVGQPRSYRVFAWTIGVELILIVVGSLLQSV
;
A
#
# COMPACT_ATOMS: atom_id res chain seq x y z
N MET A 1 -12.62 24.30 -45.49
CA MET A 1 -11.89 23.01 -45.45
C MET A 1 -10.77 23.18 -44.43
N THR A 2 -10.70 22.51 -43.28
CA THR A 2 -11.38 21.33 -42.74
C THR A 2 -11.57 21.53 -41.24
N THR A 3 -12.80 21.30 -40.77
CA THR A 3 -13.21 21.28 -39.37
C THR A 3 -12.58 20.08 -38.64
N SER A 4 -11.51 20.29 -37.86
CA SER A 4 -10.80 19.23 -37.13
C SER A 4 -10.71 19.46 -35.61
N ASP A 5 -11.54 20.31 -35.01
CA ASP A 5 -11.48 20.58 -33.56
C ASP A 5 -12.74 20.17 -32.79
N ASN A 6 -13.46 19.17 -33.29
CA ASN A 6 -14.66 18.64 -32.63
C ASN A 6 -14.50 17.21 -32.09
N GLN A 7 -13.27 16.78 -31.75
CA GLN A 7 -13.08 15.62 -30.85
C GLN A 7 -13.23 16.00 -29.38
N THR A 8 -14.45 16.44 -29.11
CA THR A 8 -15.34 16.11 -27.99
C THR A 8 -14.74 15.95 -26.56
N PRO A 9 -15.28 16.67 -25.56
CA PRO A 9 -14.93 16.51 -24.13
C PRO A 9 -15.09 15.07 -23.59
N ARG A 10 -15.77 14.19 -24.32
CA ARG A 10 -15.99 12.77 -23.99
C ARG A 10 -14.70 11.94 -24.09
N ASN A 11 -13.84 12.16 -25.09
CA ASN A 11 -12.57 11.42 -25.23
C ASN A 11 -11.56 11.79 -24.14
N ARG A 12 -11.52 13.08 -23.75
CA ARG A 12 -10.65 13.56 -22.67
C ARG A 12 -11.03 12.97 -21.31
N LYS A 13 -12.34 12.91 -21.00
CA LYS A 13 -12.83 12.27 -19.77
C LYS A 13 -12.49 10.78 -19.72
N ARG A 14 -12.67 10.06 -20.84
CA ARG A 14 -12.35 8.62 -20.92
C ARG A 14 -10.85 8.36 -20.70
N THR A 15 -10.00 9.19 -21.30
CA THR A 15 -8.54 9.12 -21.11
C THR A 15 -8.15 9.37 -19.66
N GLN A 16 -8.75 10.37 -19.00
CA GLN A 16 -8.50 10.67 -17.59
C GLN A 16 -8.96 9.54 -16.65
N GLN A 17 -10.08 8.89 -16.96
CA GLN A 17 -10.57 7.72 -16.21
C GLN A 17 -9.62 6.53 -16.33
N ILE A 18 -9.16 6.22 -17.56
CA ILE A 18 -8.19 5.16 -17.80
C ILE A 18 -6.89 5.44 -17.04
N LEU A 19 -6.37 6.66 -17.14
CA LEU A 19 -5.15 7.07 -16.42
C LEU A 19 -5.31 6.94 -14.90
N THR A 20 -6.48 7.33 -14.37
CA THR A 20 -6.77 7.21 -12.93
C THR A 20 -6.83 5.75 -12.49
N ALA A 21 -7.41 4.87 -13.32
CA ALA A 21 -7.45 3.42 -13.04
C ALA A 21 -6.04 2.81 -13.06
N ILE A 22 -5.19 3.19 -14.01
CA ILE A 22 -3.79 2.75 -14.08
C ILE A 22 -3.03 3.21 -12.83
N LEU A 23 -3.17 4.48 -12.44
CA LEU A 23 -2.53 4.99 -11.22
C LEU A 23 -2.99 4.24 -9.97
N TRP A 24 -4.28 3.92 -9.87
CA TRP A 24 -4.82 3.06 -8.81
C TRP A 24 -4.17 1.68 -8.77
N LEU A 25 -4.08 1.01 -9.94
CA LEU A 25 -3.44 -0.30 -10.04
C LEU A 25 -1.97 -0.23 -9.63
N MET A 26 -1.26 0.84 -10.03
CA MET A 26 0.12 1.05 -9.60
C MET A 26 0.25 1.26 -8.10
N THR A 27 -0.60 2.08 -7.48
CA THR A 27 -0.63 2.26 -6.02
C THR A 27 -0.90 0.94 -5.30
N VAL A 28 -1.85 0.13 -5.80
CA VAL A 28 -2.13 -1.19 -5.20
C VAL A 28 -0.94 -2.14 -5.34
N ALA A 29 -0.32 -2.18 -6.52
CA ALA A 29 0.85 -3.02 -6.74
C ALA A 29 2.04 -2.60 -5.87
N LEU A 30 2.31 -1.30 -5.75
CA LEU A 30 3.39 -0.77 -4.92
C LEU A 30 3.11 -0.98 -3.43
N GLY A 31 1.89 -0.74 -2.96
CA GLY A 31 1.49 -1.05 -1.58
C GLY A 31 1.67 -2.54 -1.25
N ALA A 32 1.28 -3.43 -2.16
CA ALA A 32 1.48 -4.87 -1.99
C ALA A 32 2.98 -5.24 -1.95
N LEU A 33 3.81 -4.63 -2.79
CA LEU A 33 5.26 -4.82 -2.77
C LEU A 33 5.89 -4.27 -1.48
N ALA A 34 5.45 -3.12 -0.99
CA ALA A 34 5.91 -2.54 0.27
C ALA A 34 5.60 -3.47 1.46
N ILE A 35 4.37 -3.99 1.52
CA ILE A 35 3.96 -4.97 2.54
C ILE A 35 4.77 -6.26 2.39
N SER A 36 4.94 -6.76 1.16
CA SER A 36 5.73 -7.98 0.93
C SER A 36 7.19 -7.81 1.35
N ALA A 37 7.80 -6.67 1.03
CA ALA A 37 9.14 -6.34 1.51
C ALA A 37 9.18 -6.39 3.04
N LEU A 38 8.29 -5.66 3.73
CA LEU A 38 8.25 -5.67 5.20
C LEU A 38 8.03 -7.07 5.80
N ILE A 39 7.19 -7.90 5.18
CA ILE A 39 6.93 -9.28 5.63
C ILE A 39 8.13 -10.20 5.41
N ARG A 40 8.92 -10.03 4.33
CA ARG A 40 10.13 -10.83 4.10
C ARG A 40 11.18 -10.66 5.19
N GLY A 41 11.17 -9.54 5.92
CA GLY A 41 11.99 -9.35 7.12
C GLY A 41 11.50 -10.14 8.34
N ILE A 42 10.30 -10.71 8.30
CA ILE A 42 9.77 -11.55 9.37
C ILE A 42 10.10 -13.01 9.04
N ASP A 43 11.01 -13.58 9.84
CA ASP A 43 11.41 -14.98 9.75
C ASP A 43 10.17 -15.90 9.81
N ALA A 44 10.02 -16.83 8.85
CA ALA A 44 8.85 -17.73 8.78
C ALA A 44 8.66 -18.57 10.06
N GLN A 45 9.75 -18.82 10.78
CA GLN A 45 9.75 -19.50 12.08
C GLN A 45 9.01 -18.71 13.17
N VAL A 46 9.02 -17.38 13.10
CA VAL A 46 8.31 -16.50 14.04
C VAL A 46 6.82 -16.56 13.78
N LEU A 47 6.40 -16.52 12.51
CA LEU A 47 5.00 -16.67 12.14
C LEU A 47 4.46 -18.02 12.62
N ALA A 48 5.23 -19.10 12.38
CA ALA A 48 4.89 -20.45 12.83
C ALA A 48 4.85 -20.56 14.36
N TYR A 49 5.79 -19.94 15.08
CA TYR A 49 5.80 -19.92 16.55
C TYR A 49 4.60 -19.17 17.13
N ILE A 50 4.26 -18.00 16.58
CA ILE A 50 3.10 -17.20 17.03
C ILE A 50 1.79 -17.95 16.75
N PHE A 51 1.63 -18.52 15.56
CA PHE A 51 0.46 -19.34 15.23
C PHE A 51 0.32 -20.55 16.14
N LYS A 52 1.42 -21.27 16.41
CA LYS A 52 1.43 -22.42 17.31
C LYS A 52 1.02 -22.01 18.74
N ARG A 53 1.54 -20.89 19.26
CA ARG A 53 1.17 -20.36 20.58
C ARG A 53 -0.29 -19.92 20.68
N MET A 54 -0.81 -19.28 19.63
CA MET A 54 -2.24 -18.91 19.58
C MET A 54 -3.13 -20.15 19.57
N GLN A 55 -2.68 -21.23 18.93
CA GLN A 55 -3.43 -22.48 18.86
C GLN A 55 -3.37 -23.31 20.14
N THR A 56 -2.24 -23.30 20.87
CA THR A 56 -2.05 -24.15 22.06
C THR A 56 -2.40 -23.50 23.40
N GLN A 57 -2.69 -22.18 23.45
CA GLN A 57 -2.97 -21.41 24.68
C GLN A 57 -1.91 -21.52 25.81
N GLU A 58 -0.74 -22.07 25.54
CA GLU A 58 0.33 -22.18 26.55
C GLU A 58 1.00 -20.81 26.77
N MET A 59 0.60 -20.13 27.83
CA MET A 59 1.18 -18.86 28.28
C MET A 59 2.47 -19.07 29.09
N GLY A 60 3.51 -19.63 28.48
CA GLY A 60 4.86 -19.56 29.05
C GLY A 60 5.41 -18.12 29.00
N PRO A 61 6.42 -17.76 29.82
CA PRO A 61 7.03 -16.43 29.76
C PRO A 61 7.58 -16.15 28.35
N MET A 62 7.23 -15.00 27.77
CA MET A 62 7.76 -14.57 26.47
C MET A 62 9.19 -14.05 26.67
N THR A 63 10.12 -14.52 25.86
CA THR A 63 11.45 -13.92 25.76
C THR A 63 11.35 -12.52 25.12
N ALA A 64 12.24 -11.60 25.48
CA ALA A 64 12.27 -10.24 24.93
C ALA A 64 12.40 -10.22 23.38
N SER A 65 13.06 -11.22 22.79
CA SER A 65 13.15 -11.41 21.34
C SER A 65 11.82 -11.79 20.70
N THR A 66 10.98 -12.56 21.38
CA THR A 66 9.65 -12.93 20.90
C THR A 66 8.70 -11.73 20.95
N LEU A 67 8.76 -10.94 22.03
CA LEU A 67 7.91 -9.77 22.21
C LEU A 67 8.20 -8.69 21.16
N SER A 68 9.48 -8.34 20.94
CA SER A 68 9.88 -7.38 19.90
C SER A 68 9.43 -7.79 18.50
N ARG A 69 9.51 -9.09 18.18
CA ARG A 69 9.05 -9.63 16.90
C ARG A 69 7.52 -9.62 16.76
N ALA A 70 6.78 -9.89 17.84
CA ALA A 70 5.32 -9.78 17.86
C ALA A 70 4.85 -8.33 17.70
N VAL A 71 5.56 -7.38 18.32
CA VAL A 71 5.32 -5.94 18.11
C VAL A 71 5.56 -5.55 16.66
N ASN A 72 6.67 -5.99 16.04
CA ASN A 72 6.93 -5.73 14.62
C ASN A 72 5.81 -6.26 13.72
N LEU A 73 5.32 -7.49 13.98
CA LEU A 73 4.21 -8.06 13.24
C LEU A 73 2.91 -7.24 13.41
N ALA A 74 2.57 -6.87 14.66
CA ALA A 74 1.40 -6.05 14.94
C ALA A 74 1.49 -4.68 14.27
N THR A 75 2.67 -4.05 14.28
CA THR A 75 2.93 -2.78 13.59
C THR A 75 2.71 -2.91 12.08
N ILE A 76 3.21 -3.99 11.46
CA ILE A 76 3.01 -4.23 10.02
C ILE A 76 1.53 -4.44 9.69
N LEU A 77 0.80 -5.22 10.51
CA LEU A 77 -0.63 -5.44 10.32
C LEU A 77 -1.43 -4.14 10.47
N ILE A 78 -1.15 -3.34 11.49
CA ILE A 78 -1.80 -2.04 11.71
C ILE A 78 -1.47 -1.08 10.56
N ALA A 79 -0.21 -1.01 10.13
CA ALA A 79 0.21 -0.18 9.01
C ALA A 79 -0.49 -0.61 7.70
N GLY A 80 -0.59 -1.92 7.44
CA GLY A 80 -1.34 -2.46 6.30
C GLY A 80 -2.83 -2.11 6.37
N LEU A 81 -3.45 -2.22 7.55
CA LEU A 81 -4.85 -1.86 7.75
C LEU A 81 -5.09 -0.36 7.51
N LEU A 82 -4.22 0.50 8.05
CA LEU A 82 -4.26 1.95 7.86
C LEU A 82 -4.01 2.32 6.40
N TRP A 83 -3.14 1.60 5.70
CA TRP A 83 -2.90 1.80 4.28
C TRP A 83 -4.14 1.41 3.45
N ILE A 84 -4.76 0.26 3.69
CA ILE A 84 -5.99 -0.13 3.00
C ILE A 84 -7.13 0.87 3.32
N GLY A 85 -7.33 1.20 4.60
CA GLY A 85 -8.36 2.14 5.03
C GLY A 85 -8.16 3.56 4.47
N GLY A 86 -6.95 4.10 4.64
CA GLY A 86 -6.63 5.47 4.29
C GLY A 86 -6.35 5.65 2.80
N VAL A 87 -5.47 4.84 2.22
CA VAL A 87 -5.11 4.95 0.81
C VAL A 87 -6.23 4.39 -0.05
N VAL A 88 -6.65 3.14 0.15
CA VAL A 88 -7.64 2.50 -0.74
C VAL A 88 -9.04 3.09 -0.57
N PHE A 89 -9.64 3.03 0.62
CA PHE A 89 -11.03 3.48 0.79
C PHE A 89 -11.19 5.01 0.71
N ALA A 90 -10.37 5.78 1.43
CA ALA A 90 -10.49 7.25 1.38
C ALA A 90 -10.01 7.81 0.04
N GLY A 91 -8.98 7.21 -0.57
CA GLY A 91 -8.52 7.57 -1.90
C GLY A 91 -9.60 7.34 -2.97
N ILE A 92 -10.29 6.19 -2.97
CA ILE A 92 -11.33 5.91 -4.00
C ILE A 92 -12.42 6.98 -3.94
N GLY A 93 -12.87 7.33 -2.73
CA GLY A 93 -13.86 8.40 -2.53
C GLY A 93 -13.33 9.79 -2.93
N TYR A 94 -12.07 10.09 -2.67
CA TYR A 94 -11.44 11.36 -3.03
C TYR A 94 -11.23 11.51 -4.54
N HIS A 95 -10.74 10.47 -5.19
CA HIS A 95 -10.36 10.47 -6.61
C HIS A 95 -11.55 10.32 -7.54
N SER A 96 -12.55 9.49 -7.19
CA SER A 96 -13.79 9.38 -7.97
C SER A 96 -14.51 10.72 -8.15
N LYS A 97 -14.48 11.59 -7.13
CA LYS A 97 -15.08 12.93 -7.17
C LYS A 97 -14.21 13.99 -7.85
N ARG A 98 -12.93 13.71 -8.11
CA ARG A 98 -11.93 14.68 -8.61
C ARG A 98 -11.14 14.19 -9.82
N VAL A 99 -11.68 13.21 -10.56
CA VAL A 99 -11.05 12.66 -11.77
C VAL A 99 -10.69 13.80 -12.73
N GLY A 100 -9.45 13.82 -13.20
CA GLY A 100 -8.96 14.83 -14.13
C GLY A 100 -8.51 16.15 -13.52
N GLN A 101 -8.61 16.34 -12.19
CA GLN A 101 -8.10 17.55 -11.52
C GLN A 101 -6.62 17.40 -11.15
N PRO A 102 -5.77 18.43 -11.32
CA PRO A 102 -4.35 18.38 -10.97
C PRO A 102 -4.10 18.06 -9.48
N ARG A 103 -5.00 18.49 -8.58
CA ARG A 103 -4.93 18.17 -7.15
C ARG A 103 -5.03 16.65 -6.89
N SER A 104 -5.84 15.94 -7.67
CA SER A 104 -5.96 14.48 -7.59
C SER A 104 -4.66 13.79 -7.98
N TYR A 105 -4.02 14.22 -9.06
CA TYR A 105 -2.74 13.65 -9.48
C TYR A 105 -1.60 13.94 -8.51
N ARG A 106 -1.61 15.11 -7.85
CA ARG A 106 -0.62 15.44 -6.82
C ARG A 106 -0.69 14.49 -5.62
N VAL A 107 -1.90 14.12 -5.18
CA VAL A 107 -2.09 13.14 -4.10
C VAL A 107 -1.56 11.77 -4.53
N PHE A 108 -1.88 11.31 -5.74
CA PHE A 108 -1.33 10.06 -6.29
C PHE A 108 0.19 10.02 -6.30
N ALA A 109 0.83 11.07 -6.83
CA ALA A 109 2.27 11.16 -6.87
C ALA A 109 2.89 11.11 -5.47
N TRP A 110 2.24 11.75 -4.48
CA TRP A 110 2.68 11.72 -3.10
C TRP A 110 2.56 10.31 -2.49
N THR A 111 1.42 9.63 -2.71
CA THR A 111 1.20 8.25 -2.27
C THR A 111 2.24 7.29 -2.86
N ILE A 112 2.46 7.34 -4.17
CA ILE A 112 3.46 6.54 -4.87
C ILE A 112 4.86 6.83 -4.31
N GLY A 113 5.20 8.10 -4.08
CA GLY A 113 6.47 8.50 -3.49
C GLY A 113 6.71 7.90 -2.10
N VAL A 114 5.70 7.95 -1.24
CA VAL A 114 5.77 7.32 0.10
C VAL A 114 5.92 5.81 -0.01
N GLU A 115 5.17 5.15 -0.88
CA GLU A 115 5.26 3.70 -1.09
C GLU A 115 6.65 3.28 -1.56
N LEU A 116 7.23 4.01 -2.52
CA LEU A 116 8.60 3.76 -2.97
C LEU A 116 9.63 3.96 -1.85
N ILE A 117 9.47 5.00 -1.02
CA ILE A 117 10.35 5.22 0.13
C ILE A 117 10.25 4.05 1.11
N LEU A 118 9.03 3.56 1.40
CA LEU A 118 8.82 2.41 2.28
C LEU A 118 9.45 1.14 1.72
N ILE A 119 9.34 0.90 0.41
CA ILE A 119 10.02 -0.23 -0.26
C ILE A 119 11.53 -0.10 -0.08
N VAL A 120 12.12 1.07 -0.39
CA VAL A 120 13.57 1.29 -0.27
C VAL A 120 14.04 1.10 1.17
N VAL A 121 13.36 1.70 2.14
CA VAL A 121 13.68 1.55 3.57
C VAL A 121 13.55 0.08 3.99
N GLY A 122 12.47 -0.59 3.61
CA GLY A 122 12.26 -2.00 3.91
C GLY A 122 13.34 -2.90 3.30
N SER A 123 13.79 -2.61 2.08
CA SER A 123 14.88 -3.34 1.42
C SER A 123 16.24 -3.08 2.06
N LEU A 124 16.54 -1.83 2.44
CA LEU A 124 17.78 -1.49 3.13
C LEU A 124 17.88 -2.17 4.50
N LEU A 125 16.78 -2.20 5.25
CA LEU A 125 16.70 -2.89 6.54
C LEU A 125 16.90 -4.41 6.44
N GLN A 126 16.75 -5.00 5.26
CA GLN A 126 17.02 -6.43 5.02
C GLN A 126 18.47 -6.72 4.60
N SER A 127 19.20 -5.70 4.15
CA SER A 127 20.58 -5.83 3.66
C SER A 127 21.65 -5.64 4.74
N VAL A 128 21.23 -5.30 5.96
CA VAL A 128 22.07 -5.14 7.16
C VAL A 128 21.81 -6.32 8.09
#